data_AF-Q48KF9-F1
#
_entry.id   AF-Q48KF9-F1
#
_cell.length_a   1.000
_cell.length_b   1.000
_cell.length_c   1.000
_cell.angle_alpha   90.00
_cell.angle_beta   90.00
_cell.angle_gamma   90.00
#
_symmetry.space_group_name_H-M   'P 1'
#
loop_
_entity.id
_entity.type
_entity.pdbx_description
1 polymer ?
#
loop_
_entity_poly.entity_id
_entity_poly.type
_entity_poly.pdbx_seq_one_letter_code
_entity_poly.pdbx_strand_id
1 'polypeptide(L)'
;MIKRIDAMLKLWAEDLHSPSHDGTTSGGNMIAMLMEYKGELIRGTRGSRVLLDESADIELIVNKHLAPELALVVREHYCNSDSFLHQKITHCGCSRQTYYDRLHQAHLSIQGLLWGKAA
;
A
#
# COMPACT_ATOMS: atom_id res chain seq x y z
N MET A 1 7.59 12.92 9.79
CA MET A 1 7.72 11.88 8.74
C MET A 1 8.71 10.83 9.22
N ILE A 2 8.29 9.58 9.31
CA ILE A 2 9.15 8.47 9.75
C ILE A 2 9.74 7.81 8.50
N LYS A 3 11.06 7.92 8.31
CA LYS A 3 11.74 7.49 7.06
C LYS A 3 11.46 6.04 6.67
N ARG A 4 11.37 5.13 7.66
CA ARG A 4 11.05 3.72 7.42
C ARG A 4 9.64 3.53 6.89
N ILE A 5 8.65 4.15 7.54
CA ILE A 5 7.24 4.07 7.13
C ILE A 5 7.02 4.74 5.78
N ASP A 6 7.70 5.86 5.54
CA ASP A 6 7.69 6.52 4.23
C ASP A 6 8.18 5.62 3.10
N ALA A 7 9.28 4.89 3.32
CA ALA A 7 9.79 3.93 2.35
C ALA A 7 8.81 2.77 2.11
N MET A 8 8.20 2.22 3.17
CA MET A 8 7.21 1.15 3.04
C MET A 8 5.94 1.61 2.32
N LEU A 9 5.47 2.83 2.59
CA LEU A 9 4.30 3.40 1.91
C LEU A 9 4.57 3.69 0.44
N LYS A 10 5.79 4.08 0.08
CA LYS A 10 6.21 4.19 -1.34
C LYS A 10 6.19 2.84 -2.03
N LEU A 11 6.75 1.81 -1.41
CA LEU A 11 6.73 0.45 -1.95
C LEU A 11 5.29 -0.08 -2.11
N TRP A 12 4.42 0.15 -1.12
CA TRP A 12 3.00 -0.20 -1.21
C TRP A 12 2.29 0.54 -2.37
N ALA A 13 2.56 1.82 -2.55
CA ALA A 13 1.99 2.57 -3.67
C ALA A 13 2.56 2.10 -5.02
N GLU A 14 3.84 1.78 -5.11
CA GLU A 14 4.46 1.20 -6.31
C GLU A 14 3.85 -0.16 -6.65
N ASP A 15 3.59 -1.02 -5.65
CA ASP A 15 2.91 -2.30 -5.81
C ASP A 15 1.46 -2.13 -6.32
N LEU A 16 0.75 -1.10 -5.84
CA LEU A 16 -0.61 -0.78 -6.30
C LEU A 16 -0.65 -0.26 -7.74
N HIS A 17 0.37 0.48 -8.20
CA HIS A 17 0.47 1.01 -9.57
C HIS A 17 1.19 0.08 -10.53
N SER A 18 1.89 -0.94 -10.03
CA SER A 18 2.45 -1.97 -10.88
C SER A 18 1.28 -2.63 -11.59
N PRO A 19 1.19 -2.55 -12.94
CA PRO A 19 0.16 -3.28 -13.66
C PRO A 19 0.38 -4.74 -13.30
N SER A 20 -0.59 -5.35 -12.62
CA SER A 20 -0.51 -6.73 -12.20
C SER A 20 0.00 -7.56 -13.38
N HIS A 21 1.20 -8.11 -13.26
CA HIS A 21 1.51 -9.32 -13.99
C HIS A 21 0.66 -10.40 -13.32
N ASP A 22 -0.57 -10.56 -13.83
CA ASP A 22 -1.51 -11.66 -13.56
C ASP A 22 -1.37 -12.27 -12.16
N GLY A 23 -1.82 -11.51 -11.16
CA GLY A 23 -1.80 -11.91 -9.75
C GLY A 23 -3.16 -11.70 -9.11
N THR A 24 -4.16 -12.38 -9.67
CA THR A 24 -5.56 -12.42 -9.22
C THR A 24 -5.66 -12.77 -7.74
N THR A 25 -5.69 -11.76 -6.86
CA THR A 25 -6.19 -11.89 -5.48
C THR A 25 -7.66 -11.46 -5.39
N SER A 26 -8.42 -11.77 -6.43
CA SER A 26 -9.87 -11.69 -6.47
C SER A 26 -10.42 -13.08 -6.86
N GLY A 27 -10.64 -13.93 -5.85
CA GLY A 27 -11.67 -14.99 -5.88
C GLY A 27 -11.65 -15.99 -7.04
N GLY A 28 -10.51 -16.26 -7.67
CA GLY A 28 -10.39 -17.18 -8.79
C GLY A 28 -10.04 -18.60 -8.35
N ASN A 29 -10.98 -19.52 -8.52
CA ASN A 29 -10.90 -20.94 -8.15
C ASN A 29 -9.60 -21.63 -8.63
N MET A 30 -8.79 -22.18 -7.71
CA MET A 30 -7.45 -22.77 -7.94
C MET A 30 -7.37 -23.87 -9.01
N ILE A 31 -8.52 -24.42 -9.42
CA ILE A 31 -8.61 -25.50 -10.43
C ILE A 31 -8.33 -24.99 -11.86
N ALA A 32 -8.59 -23.71 -12.16
CA ALA A 32 -8.38 -23.18 -13.51
C ALA A 32 -6.89 -23.04 -13.87
N MET A 33 -6.03 -22.65 -12.92
CA MET A 33 -4.59 -22.49 -13.16
C MET A 33 -3.86 -23.82 -13.44
N LEU A 34 -4.41 -24.95 -12.99
CA LEU A 34 -3.82 -26.28 -13.23
C LEU A 34 -4.04 -26.79 -14.66
N MET A 35 -5.04 -26.26 -15.39
CA MET A 35 -5.31 -26.67 -16.77
C MET A 35 -4.60 -25.81 -17.82
N GLU A 36 -4.23 -24.58 -17.46
CA GLU A 36 -3.66 -23.60 -18.40
C GLU A 36 -2.14 -23.75 -18.58
N TYR A 37 -1.44 -24.23 -17.55
CA TYR A 37 0.00 -24.50 -17.63
C TYR A 37 0.24 -25.99 -17.66
N LYS A 38 0.50 -26.52 -18.86
CA LYS A 38 0.98 -27.89 -19.14
C LYS A 38 2.28 -28.23 -18.39
N GLY A 39 2.23 -28.37 -17.08
CA GLY A 39 3.22 -29.07 -16.28
C GLY A 39 4.61 -28.44 -16.12
N GLU A 40 4.86 -27.18 -16.49
CA GLU A 40 6.17 -26.54 -16.25
C GLU A 40 6.06 -25.26 -15.41
N LEU A 41 6.39 -25.44 -14.11
CA LEU A 41 6.69 -24.38 -13.17
C LEU A 41 8.00 -23.67 -13.56
N ILE A 42 7.91 -22.65 -14.41
CA ILE A 42 9.01 -21.67 -14.49
C ILE A 42 8.86 -20.73 -13.29
N ARG A 43 9.42 -21.18 -12.16
CA ARG A 43 9.73 -20.35 -11.00
C ARG A 43 10.71 -19.25 -11.44
N GLY A 44 10.17 -18.11 -11.86
CA GLY A 44 10.91 -16.88 -12.03
C GLY A 44 11.47 -16.42 -10.68
N THR A 45 12.75 -16.66 -10.47
CA THR A 45 13.51 -16.15 -9.33
C THR A 45 13.78 -14.66 -9.51
N ARG A 46 13.16 -13.82 -8.68
CA ARG A 46 13.82 -12.62 -8.13
C ARG A 46 13.10 -12.14 -6.88
N GLY A 47 13.66 -12.53 -5.74
CA GLY A 47 13.55 -11.79 -4.48
C GLY A 47 12.20 -11.79 -3.77
N SER A 48 12.16 -12.49 -2.65
CA SER A 48 11.41 -12.07 -1.45
C SER A 48 9.92 -12.38 -1.41
N ARG A 49 9.62 -13.60 -0.97
CA ARG A 49 8.33 -13.96 -0.33
C ARG A 49 8.06 -13.21 0.99
N VAL A 50 8.95 -12.33 1.44
CA VAL A 50 8.84 -11.56 2.68
C VAL A 50 8.19 -10.18 2.46
N LEU A 51 8.26 -9.63 1.24
CA LEU A 51 7.73 -8.28 0.95
C LEU A 51 6.22 -8.23 0.67
N LEU A 52 5.63 -9.35 0.21
CA LEU A 52 4.18 -9.48 -0.02
C LEU A 52 3.36 -9.42 1.28
N ASP A 53 3.97 -9.77 2.41
CA ASP A 53 3.32 -9.72 3.72
C ASP A 53 3.20 -8.26 4.22
N GLU A 54 4.26 -7.48 4.04
CA GLU A 54 4.32 -6.08 4.51
C GLU A 54 3.42 -5.13 3.69
N SER A 55 3.29 -5.33 2.36
CA SER A 55 2.40 -4.51 1.54
C SER A 55 0.92 -4.81 1.81
N ALA A 56 0.57 -6.08 2.00
CA ALA A 56 -0.77 -6.51 2.37
C ALA A 56 -1.16 -6.00 3.78
N ASP A 57 -0.24 -6.02 4.74
CA ASP A 57 -0.45 -5.44 6.07
C ASP A 57 -0.66 -3.93 5.99
N ILE A 58 0.11 -3.20 5.18
CA ILE A 58 -0.11 -1.76 4.95
C ILE A 58 -1.48 -1.52 4.32
N GLU A 59 -1.85 -2.28 3.29
CA GLU A 59 -3.16 -2.14 2.66
C GLU A 59 -4.29 -2.33 3.68
N LEU A 60 -4.19 -3.38 4.52
CA LEU A 60 -5.16 -3.65 5.57
C LEU A 60 -5.21 -2.52 6.59
N ILE A 61 -4.05 -2.03 7.03
CA ILE A 61 -3.94 -0.93 7.99
C ILE A 61 -4.56 0.36 7.43
N VAL A 62 -4.22 0.72 6.19
CA VAL A 62 -4.73 1.93 5.53
C VAL A 62 -6.24 1.82 5.28
N ASN A 63 -6.76 0.64 4.94
CA ASN A 63 -8.20 0.46 4.65
C ASN A 63 -9.08 0.27 5.89
N LYS A 64 -8.57 -0.38 6.94
CA LYS A 64 -9.40 -0.87 8.07
C LYS A 64 -9.06 -0.23 9.41
N HIS A 65 -7.81 0.18 9.63
CA HIS A 65 -7.34 0.63 10.94
C HIS A 65 -7.06 2.13 11.01
N LEU A 66 -6.82 2.78 9.88
CA LEU A 66 -6.69 4.23 9.82
C LEU A 66 -8.06 4.91 9.80
N ALA A 67 -8.13 6.08 10.44
CA ALA A 67 -9.26 6.98 10.27
C ALA A 67 -9.40 7.35 8.77
N PRO A 68 -10.63 7.49 8.26
CA PRO A 68 -10.88 7.68 6.83
C PRO A 68 -10.18 8.93 6.26
N GLU A 69 -10.09 9.99 7.06
CA GLU A 69 -9.38 11.22 6.68
C GLU A 69 -7.87 11.00 6.49
N LEU A 70 -7.27 10.15 7.31
CA LEU A 70 -5.84 9.83 7.25
C LEU A 70 -5.55 8.90 6.08
N ALA A 71 -6.40 7.88 5.89
CA ALA A 71 -6.30 6.94 4.77
C ALA A 71 -6.39 7.67 3.42
N LEU A 72 -7.30 8.64 3.31
CA LEU A 72 -7.45 9.46 2.11
C LEU A 72 -6.19 10.29 1.84
N VAL A 73 -5.62 10.95 2.86
CA VAL A 73 -4.37 11.71 2.71
C VAL A 73 -3.21 10.81 2.29
N VAL A 74 -3.07 9.62 2.88
CA VAL A 74 -2.01 8.65 2.52
C VAL A 74 -2.16 8.19 1.07
N ARG A 75 -3.37 7.79 0.66
CA ARG A 75 -3.66 7.40 -0.72
C ARG A 75 -3.34 8.53 -1.69
N GLU A 76 -3.86 9.72 -1.43
CA GLU A 76 -3.61 10.87 -2.30
C GLU A 76 -2.12 11.25 -2.36
N HIS A 77 -1.42 11.13 -1.23
CA HIS A 77 0.00 11.47 -1.16
C HIS A 77 0.87 10.51 -1.97
N TYR A 78 0.71 9.20 -1.73
CA TYR A 78 1.59 8.17 -2.25
C TYR A 78 1.10 7.56 -3.57
N CYS A 79 -0.21 7.44 -3.79
CA CYS A 79 -0.73 6.88 -5.04
C CYS A 79 -0.71 7.88 -6.19
N ASN A 80 -1.02 9.15 -5.93
CA ASN A 80 -1.11 10.14 -6.98
C ASN A 80 0.23 10.90 -7.13
N SER A 81 1.33 10.21 -7.44
CA SER A 81 2.67 10.83 -7.50
C SER A 81 2.78 11.97 -8.53
N ASP A 82 1.99 11.93 -9.60
CA ASP A 82 2.04 12.90 -10.70
C ASP A 82 1.36 14.25 -10.39
N SER A 83 0.43 14.28 -9.42
CA SER A 83 -0.29 15.52 -9.09
C SER A 83 0.51 16.47 -8.20
N PHE A 84 0.34 17.77 -8.43
CA PHE A 84 0.97 18.79 -7.59
C PHE A 84 0.41 18.78 -6.17
N LEU A 85 1.24 19.12 -5.19
CA LEU A 85 0.86 19.16 -3.77
C LEU A 85 -0.41 20.01 -3.52
N HIS A 86 -0.56 21.15 -4.19
CA HIS A 86 -1.74 22.00 -4.02
C HIS A 86 -3.03 21.31 -4.48
N GLN A 87 -2.97 20.49 -5.52
CA GLN A 87 -4.12 19.72 -6.02
C GLN A 87 -4.50 18.63 -5.03
N LYS A 88 -3.51 17.92 -4.49
CA LYS A 88 -3.71 16.90 -3.44
C LYS A 88 -4.35 17.49 -2.19
N ILE A 89 -3.86 18.65 -1.74
CA ILE A 89 -4.39 19.35 -0.56
C ILE A 89 -5.85 19.77 -0.78
N THR A 90 -6.16 20.32 -1.95
CA THR A 90 -7.54 20.69 -2.34
C THR A 90 -8.43 19.45 -2.41
N HIS A 91 -7.95 18.34 -2.95
CA HIS A 91 -8.69 17.07 -3.01
C HIS A 91 -8.98 16.53 -1.60
N CYS A 92 -8.02 16.66 -0.68
CA CYS A 92 -8.20 16.30 0.73
C CYS A 92 -9.04 17.31 1.52
N GLY A 93 -9.47 18.42 0.92
CA GLY A 93 -10.31 19.44 1.56
C GLY A 93 -9.70 20.08 2.80
N CYS A 94 -8.37 20.17 2.91
CA CYS A 94 -7.70 20.60 4.13
C CYS A 94 -6.64 21.68 3.88
N SER A 95 -6.16 22.34 4.94
CA SER A 95 -5.05 23.29 4.84
C SER A 95 -3.71 22.56 4.66
N ARG A 96 -2.69 23.23 4.13
CA ARG A 96 -1.35 22.65 4.01
C ARG A 96 -0.78 22.15 5.34
N GLN A 97 -1.03 22.87 6.42
CA GLN A 97 -0.58 22.49 7.76
C GLN A 97 -1.29 21.20 8.20
N THR A 98 -2.62 21.20 8.11
CA THR A 98 -3.46 20.03 8.45
C THR A 98 -3.10 18.80 7.60
N TYR A 99 -2.74 18.99 6.34
CA TYR A 99 -2.31 17.91 5.45
C TYR A 99 -1.05 17.20 5.98
N TYR A 100 -0.01 17.95 6.33
CA TYR A 100 1.22 17.36 6.87
C TYR A 100 1.04 16.81 8.28
N ASP A 101 0.21 17.44 9.11
CA ASP A 101 -0.12 16.92 10.44
C ASP A 101 -0.85 15.58 10.32
N ARG A 102 -1.85 15.48 9.43
CA ARG A 102 -2.55 14.22 9.13
C ARG A 102 -1.60 13.16 8.57
N LEU A 103 -0.72 13.52 7.64
CA LEU A 103 0.26 12.60 7.09
C LEU A 103 1.22 12.09 8.18
N HIS A 104 1.63 12.96 9.10
CA HIS A 104 2.47 12.57 10.23
C HIS A 104 1.73 11.65 11.21
N GLN A 105 0.47 11.95 11.54
CA GLN A 105 -0.37 11.11 12.39
C GLN A 105 -0.63 9.74 11.76
N ALA A 106 -0.82 9.69 10.44
CA ALA A 106 -0.91 8.43 9.71
C ALA A 106 0.36 7.59 9.86
N HIS A 107 1.54 8.21 9.72
CA HIS A 107 2.82 7.51 9.91
C HIS A 107 2.95 6.93 11.33
N LEU A 108 2.57 7.69 12.36
CA LEU A 108 2.61 7.22 13.75
C LEU A 108 1.64 6.05 13.97
N SER A 109 0.43 6.14 13.42
CA SER A 109 -0.59 5.10 13.55
C SER A 109 -0.16 3.80 12.85
N ILE A 110 0.33 3.89 11.62
CA ILE A 110 0.84 2.74 10.86
C ILE A 110 2.01 2.09 11.59
N GLN A 111 2.96 2.91 12.08
CA GLN A 111 4.09 2.42 12.85
C GLN A 111 3.66 1.66 14.11
N GLY A 112 2.72 2.23 14.88
CA GLY A 112 2.19 1.61 16.09
C GLY A 112 1.48 0.29 15.81
N LEU A 113 0.71 0.21 14.73
CA LEU A 113 -0.01 -1.00 14.32
C LEU A 113 0.94 -2.10 13.81
N LEU A 114 1.92 -1.74 12.98
CA LEU A 114 2.92 -2.69 12.47
C LEU A 114 3.75 -3.30 13.62
N TRP A 115 4.21 -2.49 14.56
CA TRP A 115 4.98 -3.01 15.69
C TRP A 115 4.13 -3.64 16.78
N GLY A 116 2.88 -3.20 16.97
CA GLY A 116 1.93 -3.85 17.87
C GLY A 116 1.50 -5.25 17.40
N LYS A 117 1.58 -5.51 16.09
CA LYS A 117 1.30 -6.83 15.50
C LYS A 117 2.50 -7.78 15.53
N ALA A 118 3.71 -7.22 15.66
CA ALA A 118 4.96 -7.98 15.78
C ALA A 118 5.32 -8.38 17.22
N ALA A 119 4.49 -8.01 18.21
CA ALA A 119 4.71 -8.25 19.64
C ALA A 119 3.90 -9.43 20.19
#